data_AF-A0A7C9FQI4-F1
#
_entry.id   AF-A0A7C9FQI4-F1
#
_cell.length_a   1.000
_cell.length_b   1.000
_cell.length_c   1.000
_cell.angle_alpha   90.00
_cell.angle_beta   90.00
_cell.angle_gamma   90.00
#
_symmetry.space_group_name_H-M   'P 1'
#
loop_
_entity.id
_entity.type
_entity.pdbx_description
1 polymer ?
#
loop_
_entity_poly.entity_id
_entity_poly.type
_entity_poly.pdbx_seq_one_letter_code
_entity_poly.pdbx_strand_id
1 'polypeptide(L)'
;MAKNKKPFSSLLDDPEAKKSIQDALQAPAQLPKDMKADTAPIRPQEKAESDGYQNITIRKSVHRLLKIASIQQGMEIRELASEAIANDPRIQEIMELMKK
;
A
#
# COMPACT_ATOMS: atom_id res chain seq x y z
N MET A 1 7.43 -6.33 -42.99
CA MET A 1 8.60 -6.94 -42.33
C MET A 1 8.21 -7.31 -40.90
N ALA A 2 8.01 -8.60 -40.62
CA ALA A 2 7.61 -9.07 -39.29
C ALA A 2 8.81 -9.01 -38.33
N LYS A 3 8.68 -8.24 -37.25
CA LYS A 3 9.67 -8.23 -36.16
C LYS A 3 9.43 -9.46 -35.30
N ASN A 4 10.31 -10.46 -35.41
CA ASN A 4 10.30 -11.69 -34.61
C ASN A 4 10.44 -11.37 -33.12
N LYS A 5 9.31 -11.17 -32.42
CA LYS A 5 9.27 -11.18 -30.96
C LYS A 5 9.32 -12.63 -30.52
N LYS A 6 10.55 -13.16 -30.33
CA LYS A 6 10.71 -14.46 -29.68
C LYS A 6 10.03 -14.39 -28.31
N PRO A 7 9.18 -15.36 -27.94
CA PRO A 7 8.50 -15.36 -26.65
C PRO A 7 9.54 -15.40 -25.53
N PHE A 8 9.25 -14.72 -24.41
CA PHE A 8 10.11 -14.68 -23.23
C PHE A 8 10.47 -16.09 -22.70
N SER A 9 9.69 -17.11 -23.07
CA SER A 9 9.98 -18.52 -22.76
C SER A 9 11.31 -19.02 -23.33
N SER A 10 11.74 -18.54 -24.51
CA SER A 10 13.00 -19.01 -25.12
C SER A 10 14.25 -18.52 -24.38
N LEU A 11 14.11 -17.54 -23.48
CA LEU A 11 15.22 -17.04 -22.66
C LEU A 11 15.63 -18.07 -21.58
N LEU A 12 14.69 -18.90 -21.14
CA LEU A 12 14.93 -19.97 -20.17
C LEU A 12 15.45 -21.26 -20.82
N ASP A 13 15.54 -21.34 -22.15
CA ASP A 13 16.11 -22.49 -22.85
C ASP A 13 17.59 -22.29 -23.18
N ASP A 14 18.10 -21.07 -23.02
CA ASP A 14 19.48 -20.71 -23.33
C ASP A 14 20.41 -21.09 -22.14
N PRO A 15 21.38 -22.02 -22.33
CA PRO A 15 22.26 -22.47 -21.25
C PRO A 15 23.14 -21.34 -20.69
N GLU A 16 23.44 -20.30 -21.47
CA GLU A 16 24.20 -19.14 -21.00
C GLU A 16 23.38 -18.25 -20.06
N ALA A 17 22.09 -18.04 -20.37
CA ALA A 17 21.18 -17.27 -19.52
C ALA A 17 20.93 -17.95 -18.17
N LYS A 18 20.89 -19.29 -18.12
CA LYS A 18 20.77 -20.03 -16.86
C LYS A 18 21.96 -19.80 -15.94
N LYS A 19 23.18 -19.79 -16.47
CA LYS A 19 24.39 -19.52 -15.70
C LYS A 19 24.39 -18.08 -15.16
N SER A 20 24.04 -17.09 -15.99
CA SER A 20 24.00 -15.70 -15.53
C SER A 20 22.96 -15.45 -14.44
N ILE A 21 21.79 -16.12 -14.52
CA ILE A 21 20.74 -16.02 -13.49
C ILE A 21 21.20 -16.69 -12.19
N GLN A 22 21.85 -17.85 -12.27
CA GLN A 22 22.36 -18.55 -11.10
C GLN A 22 23.47 -17.74 -10.39
N ASP A 23 24.36 -17.12 -11.17
CA ASP A 23 25.40 -16.23 -10.62
C ASP A 23 24.79 -14.97 -10.00
N ALA A 24 23.74 -14.39 -10.61
CA ALA A 24 23.05 -13.22 -10.07
C ALA A 24 22.26 -13.54 -8.77
N LEU A 25 21.74 -14.76 -8.62
CA LEU A 25 21.08 -15.24 -7.40
C LEU A 25 22.07 -15.50 -6.26
N GLN A 26 23.29 -15.93 -6.59
CA GLN A 26 24.34 -16.18 -5.60
C GLN A 26 25.14 -14.93 -5.24
N ALA A 27 25.07 -13.87 -6.04
CA ALA A 27 25.68 -12.60 -5.70
C ALA A 27 24.99 -12.01 -4.45
N PRO A 28 25.75 -11.60 -3.41
CA PRO A 28 25.18 -10.87 -2.28
C PRO A 28 24.47 -9.64 -2.83
N ALA A 29 23.25 -9.37 -2.37
CA ALA A 29 22.42 -8.25 -2.81
C ALA A 29 23.14 -6.91 -2.55
N GLN A 30 23.99 -6.50 -3.49
CA GLN A 30 24.61 -5.20 -3.51
C GLN A 30 23.55 -4.24 -4.02
N LEU A 31 22.84 -3.62 -3.07
CA LEU A 31 22.01 -2.46 -3.35
C LEU A 31 22.88 -1.42 -4.09
N PRO A 32 22.48 -0.96 -5.29
CA PRO A 32 23.18 0.13 -5.98
C PRO A 32 23.23 1.34 -5.04
N LYS A 33 24.41 1.68 -4.55
CA LYS A 33 24.60 2.79 -3.60
C LYS A 33 24.37 4.17 -4.22
N ASP A 34 24.23 4.25 -5.55
CA ASP A 34 24.18 5.51 -6.28
C ASP A 34 22.96 5.64 -7.22
N MET A 35 21.86 4.93 -6.96
CA MET A 35 20.59 5.40 -7.48
C MET A 35 20.13 6.57 -6.63
N LYS A 36 20.48 7.77 -7.08
CA LYS A 36 19.79 8.99 -6.70
C LYS A 36 18.30 8.75 -6.91
N ALA A 37 17.61 8.48 -5.83
CA ALA A 37 16.19 8.64 -5.79
C ALA A 37 15.93 10.12 -6.08
N ASP A 38 15.41 10.42 -7.27
CA ASP A 38 14.49 11.55 -7.41
C ASP A 38 13.23 11.22 -6.60
N THR A 39 13.40 11.10 -5.28
CA THR A 39 12.36 11.36 -4.32
C THR A 39 12.08 12.84 -4.46
N ALA A 40 11.08 13.16 -5.28
CA ALA A 40 10.31 14.38 -5.12
C ALA A 40 10.13 14.61 -3.62
N PRO A 41 10.37 15.83 -3.12
CA PRO A 41 10.32 16.10 -1.70
C PRO A 41 8.92 15.69 -1.23
N ILE A 42 8.86 14.75 -0.30
CA ILE A 42 7.68 14.54 0.53
C ILE A 42 7.52 15.88 1.26
N ARG A 43 6.78 16.80 0.65
CA ARG A 43 6.28 17.98 1.35
C ARG A 43 5.61 17.43 2.60
N PRO A 44 5.99 17.86 3.81
CA PRO A 44 5.15 17.64 4.97
C PRO A 44 3.81 18.24 4.57
N GLN A 45 2.81 17.40 4.30
CA GLN A 45 1.45 17.89 4.20
C GLN A 45 1.22 18.61 5.51
N GLU A 46 0.92 19.90 5.40
CA GLU A 46 0.54 20.76 6.49
C GLU A 46 -0.37 19.96 7.42
N LYS A 47 -0.01 19.90 8.70
CA LYS A 47 -0.87 19.36 9.73
C LYS A 47 -2.14 20.21 9.67
N ALA A 48 -3.15 19.71 8.95
CA ALA A 48 -4.49 20.23 9.04
C ALA A 48 -4.81 20.30 10.53
N GLU A 49 -5.18 21.49 10.98
CA GLU A 49 -5.51 21.79 12.37
C GLU A 49 -6.39 20.67 12.89
N SER A 50 -5.96 20.05 14.00
CA SER A 50 -6.66 18.91 14.55
C SER A 50 -7.95 19.39 15.21
N ASP A 51 -9.01 19.57 14.42
CA ASP A 51 -10.34 19.18 14.85
C ASP A 51 -10.18 17.83 15.52
N GLY A 52 -10.64 17.65 16.75
CA GLY A 52 -10.27 16.59 17.72
C GLY A 52 -10.50 15.13 17.31
N TYR A 53 -10.06 14.76 16.11
CA TYR A 53 -10.15 13.48 15.46
C TYR A 53 -8.78 12.79 15.52
N GLN A 54 -8.83 11.48 15.75
CA GLN A 54 -7.64 10.65 15.71
C GLN A 54 -7.37 10.20 14.28
N ASN A 55 -6.12 10.38 13.82
CA ASN A 55 -5.69 9.83 12.54
C ASN A 55 -5.54 8.31 12.66
N ILE A 56 -6.36 7.56 11.93
CA ILE A 56 -6.29 6.09 11.84
C ILE A 56 -5.77 5.66 10.48
N THR A 57 -5.01 4.56 10.45
CA THR A 57 -4.58 3.94 9.20
C THR A 57 -5.51 2.77 8.87
N ILE A 58 -6.05 2.78 7.65
CA ILE A 58 -6.93 1.70 7.16
C ILE A 58 -6.41 1.09 5.86
N ARG A 59 -6.85 -0.13 5.55
CA ARG A 59 -6.53 -0.81 4.29
C ARG A 59 -7.13 -0.05 3.10
N LYS A 60 -6.39 0.01 1.98
CA LYS A 60 -6.83 0.68 0.74
C LYS A 60 -8.18 0.17 0.24
N SER A 61 -8.45 -1.13 0.35
CA SER A 61 -9.74 -1.72 -0.03
C SER A 61 -10.90 -1.18 0.80
N VAL A 62 -10.71 -1.04 2.11
CA VAL A 62 -11.72 -0.49 3.03
C VAL A 62 -11.95 0.99 2.74
N HIS A 63 -10.88 1.78 2.54
CA HIS A 63 -11.02 3.18 2.16
C HIS A 63 -11.83 3.38 0.88
N ARG A 64 -11.60 2.53 -0.14
CA ARG A 64 -12.38 2.57 -1.38
C ARG A 64 -13.86 2.31 -1.14
N LEU A 65 -14.21 1.36 -0.27
CA LEU A 65 -15.61 1.06 0.08
C LEU A 65 -16.25 2.25 0.81
N LEU A 66 -15.57 2.83 1.79
CA LEU A 66 -16.05 4.02 2.51
C LEU A 66 -16.28 5.20 1.57
N LYS A 67 -15.39 5.40 0.57
CA LYS A 67 -15.54 6.44 -0.44
C LYS A 67 -16.76 6.23 -1.36
N ILE A 68 -17.14 4.98 -1.63
CA ILE A 68 -18.36 4.70 -2.41
C ILE A 68 -19.59 4.97 -1.54
N ALA A 69 -19.58 4.49 -0.29
CA ALA A 69 -20.67 4.71 0.65
C ALA A 69 -20.90 6.21 0.94
N SER A 70 -19.83 6.99 1.08
CA SER A 70 -19.90 8.44 1.29
C SER A 70 -20.64 9.16 0.17
N ILE A 71 -20.40 8.77 -1.08
CA ILE A 71 -21.09 9.34 -2.25
C ILE A 71 -22.56 8.92 -2.27
N GLN A 72 -22.87 7.67 -1.94
CA GLN A 72 -24.24 7.15 -1.97
C GLN A 72 -25.12 7.77 -0.87
N GLN A 73 -24.55 8.02 0.31
CA GLN A 73 -25.28 8.52 1.48
C GLN A 73 -25.18 10.03 1.64
N GLY A 74 -24.33 10.70 0.86
CA GLY A 74 -24.11 12.15 0.96
C GLY A 74 -23.43 12.57 2.26
N MET A 75 -22.76 11.65 2.95
CA MET A 75 -22.06 11.88 4.22
C MET A 75 -20.55 11.81 4.03
N GLU A 76 -19.79 12.38 4.96
CA GLU A 76 -18.35 12.35 4.85
C GLU A 76 -17.76 11.00 5.29
N ILE A 77 -16.64 10.62 4.70
CA ILE A 77 -15.93 9.36 5.03
C ILE A 77 -15.59 9.30 6.53
N ARG A 78 -15.30 10.45 7.15
CA ARG A 78 -14.94 10.52 8.57
C ARG A 78 -16.12 10.20 9.49
N GLU A 79 -17.33 10.66 9.13
CA GLU A 79 -18.56 10.40 9.89
C GLU A 79 -18.92 8.92 9.81
N LEU A 80 -18.91 8.37 8.58
CA LEU A 80 -19.11 6.95 8.33
C LEU A 80 -18.12 6.06 9.08
N ALA A 81 -16.83 6.42 9.06
CA ALA A 81 -15.81 5.66 9.76
C ALA A 81 -16.00 5.75 11.29
N SER A 82 -16.36 6.92 11.81
CA SER A 82 -16.59 7.13 13.24
C SER A 82 -17.79 6.33 13.74
N GLU A 83 -18.89 6.32 12.98
CA GLU A 83 -20.09 5.53 13.29
C GLU A 83 -19.79 4.02 13.26
N ALA A 84 -19.05 3.55 12.24
CA ALA A 84 -18.68 2.15 12.15
C ALA A 84 -17.77 1.69 13.31
N ILE A 85 -16.86 2.56 13.76
CA ILE A 85 -15.97 2.28 14.89
C ILE A 85 -16.74 2.26 16.21
N ALA A 86 -17.63 3.23 16.43
CA ALA A 86 -18.43 3.33 17.64
C ALA A 86 -19.36 2.11 17.83
N ASN A 87 -19.84 1.55 16.71
CA ASN A 87 -20.75 0.40 16.71
C ASN A 87 -20.05 -0.96 16.56
N ASP A 88 -18.71 -1.03 16.49
CA ASP A 88 -18.00 -2.31 16.38
C ASP A 88 -17.97 -3.03 17.74
N PRO A 89 -18.59 -4.23 17.88
CA PRO A 89 -18.66 -4.93 19.16
C PRO A 89 -17.29 -5.24 19.76
N ARG A 90 -16.29 -5.51 18.92
CA ARG A 90 -14.94 -5.85 19.37
C ARG A 90 -14.25 -4.62 19.96
N ILE A 91 -14.50 -3.45 19.38
CA ILE A 91 -13.96 -2.18 19.90
C ILE A 91 -14.64 -1.86 21.23
N GLN A 92 -15.95 -2.08 21.34
CA GLN A 92 -16.68 -1.91 22.60
C GLN A 92 -16.16 -2.83 23.71
N GLU A 93 -15.91 -4.11 23.41
CA GLU A 93 -15.30 -5.08 24.34
C GLU A 93 -13.89 -4.63 24.78
N ILE A 94 -13.04 -4.21 23.85
CA ILE A 94 -11.69 -3.70 24.17
C ILE A 94 -11.78 -2.45 25.06
N MET A 95 -12.68 -1.52 24.75
CA MET A 95 -12.88 -0.32 25.55
C MET A 95 -13.40 -0.63 26.95
N GLU A 96 -14.21 -1.68 27.13
CA GLU A 96 -14.65 -2.12 28.44
C GLU A 96 -13.49 -2.73 29.25
N LEU A 97 -12.64 -3.55 28.61
CA LEU A 97 -11.46 -4.12 29.25
C LEU A 97 -10.47 -3.04 29.70
N MET A 98 -10.30 -1.96 28.94
CA MET A 98 -9.41 -0.84 29.29
C MET A 98 -9.90 0.01 30.48
N LYS A 99 -11.19 -0.11 30.86
CA LYS A 99 -11.77 0.62 31.99
C LYS A 99 -11.65 -0.13 33.33
N LYS A 100 -11.28 -1.41 33.31
CA LYS A 100 -11.07 -2.26 34.49
C LYS A 100 -9.63 -2.17 34.96
#